data_AF-A0A7C9PXP1-F1
#
_entry.id   AF-A0A7C9PXP1-F1
#
_cell.length_a   1.000
_cell.length_b   1.000
_cell.length_c   1.000
_cell.angle_alpha   90.00
_cell.angle_beta   90.00
_cell.angle_gamma   90.00
#
_symmetry.space_group_name_H-M   'P 1'
#
loop_
_entity.id
_entity.type
_entity.pdbx_description
1 polymer ?
#
loop_
_entity_poly.entity_id
_entity_poly.type
_entity_poly.pdbx_seq_one_letter_code
_entity_poly.pdbx_strand_id
1 'polypeptide(L)'
;MSATANKCDNSLLALLLALQDLETPLSDREQSRLAEVAEGLSLEPDTWESDIEPNLLATIQENGSLSRLYENAKSRLDALGEIPLDLLPTEAELEQASPNSERMVERGFDPPEEDESDSSSHEITNVAVNVLSAASPTEMSEKLSRFEKLKQFLLQPIG
;
A
#
# COMPACT_ATOMS: atom_id res chain seq x y z
N MET A 1 -10.47 -14.15 -14.44
CA MET A 1 -10.13 -12.85 -15.06
C MET A 1 -9.54 -12.04 -13.92
N SER A 2 -8.22 -11.99 -13.77
CA SER A 2 -7.58 -11.55 -12.51
C SER A 2 -6.31 -10.72 -12.76
N ALA A 3 -6.35 -9.85 -13.77
CA ALA A 3 -5.23 -8.95 -14.08
C ALA A 3 -5.29 -7.63 -13.29
N THR A 4 -6.48 -7.26 -12.80
CA THR A 4 -6.72 -6.00 -12.10
C THR A 4 -6.29 -6.04 -10.64
N ALA A 5 -6.52 -7.16 -9.94
CA ALA A 5 -6.11 -7.37 -8.55
C ALA A 5 -4.59 -7.21 -8.37
N ASN A 6 -3.80 -7.92 -9.18
CA ASN A 6 -2.33 -7.86 -9.13
C ASN A 6 -1.78 -6.45 -9.46
N LYS A 7 -2.46 -5.68 -10.31
CA LYS A 7 -2.06 -4.31 -10.67
C LYS A 7 -2.36 -3.28 -9.57
N CYS A 8 -3.48 -3.43 -8.86
CA CYS A 8 -3.79 -2.65 -7.67
C CYS A 8 -2.74 -2.90 -6.58
N ASP A 9 -2.46 -4.18 -6.33
CA ASP A 9 -1.52 -4.66 -5.31
C ASP A 9 -0.11 -4.11 -5.51
N ASN A 10 0.42 -4.21 -6.74
CA ASN A 10 1.74 -3.67 -7.06
C ASN A 10 1.81 -2.14 -6.92
N SER A 11 0.74 -1.44 -7.31
CA SER A 11 0.66 0.01 -7.15
C SER A 11 0.64 0.42 -5.68
N LEU A 12 -0.15 -0.24 -4.83
CA LEU A 12 -0.22 0.06 -3.40
C LEU A 12 1.10 -0.27 -2.70
N LEU A 13 1.68 -1.43 -2.98
CA LEU A 13 2.99 -1.81 -2.43
C LEU A 13 4.10 -0.87 -2.88
N ALA A 14 4.11 -0.46 -4.15
CA ALA A 14 5.09 0.50 -4.64
C ALA A 14 5.03 1.82 -3.87
N LEU A 15 3.81 2.30 -3.57
CA LEU A 15 3.61 3.52 -2.78
C LEU A 15 4.12 3.34 -1.35
N LEU A 16 3.78 2.23 -0.70
CA LEU A 16 4.21 1.94 0.67
C LEU A 16 5.73 1.89 0.79
N LEU A 17 6.39 1.21 -0.14
CA LEU A 17 7.85 1.15 -0.21
C LEU A 17 8.47 2.53 -0.47
N ALA A 18 7.84 3.33 -1.34
CA ALA A 18 8.29 4.68 -1.64
C ALA A 18 8.14 5.62 -0.44
N LEU A 19 7.05 5.52 0.33
CA LEU A 19 6.85 6.29 1.56
C LEU A 19 7.92 5.97 2.60
N GLN A 20 8.34 4.71 2.72
CA GLN A 20 9.41 4.31 3.63
C GLN A 20 10.79 4.91 3.26
N ASP A 21 11.08 5.14 1.97
CA ASP A 21 12.35 5.74 1.52
C ASP A 21 12.26 7.27 1.36
N LEU A 22 11.09 7.85 1.64
CA LEU A 22 10.85 9.26 1.39
C LEU A 22 11.50 10.11 2.49
N GLU A 23 12.70 10.63 2.23
CA GLU A 23 13.42 11.51 3.16
C GLU A 23 12.74 12.88 3.32
N THR A 24 11.93 13.30 2.33
CA THR A 24 11.20 14.57 2.36
C THR A 24 9.83 14.39 2.99
N PRO A 25 9.45 15.19 4.01
CA PRO A 25 8.13 15.06 4.60
C PRO A 25 7.04 15.39 3.58
N LEU A 26 5.93 14.65 3.67
CA LEU A 26 4.71 14.96 2.92
C LEU A 26 4.11 16.27 3.46
N SER A 27 3.65 17.12 2.56
CA SER A 27 2.82 18.28 2.85
C SER A 27 1.43 17.88 3.33
N ASP A 28 0.74 18.77 4.04
CA ASP A 28 -0.62 18.54 4.53
C ASP A 28 -1.60 18.17 3.40
N ARG A 29 -1.39 18.76 2.21
CA ARG A 29 -2.19 18.44 1.01
C ARG A 29 -1.94 17.02 0.52
N GLU A 30 -0.69 16.59 0.45
CA GLU A 30 -0.35 15.22 0.04
C GLU A 30 -0.89 14.21 1.06
N GLN A 31 -0.70 14.47 2.36
CA GLN A 31 -1.24 13.61 3.42
C GLN A 31 -2.76 13.49 3.35
N SER A 32 -3.47 14.62 3.17
CA SER A 32 -4.94 14.61 3.04
C SER A 32 -5.40 13.79 1.83
N ARG A 33 -4.72 13.91 0.69
CA ARG A 33 -5.05 13.12 -0.51
C ARG A 33 -4.77 11.63 -0.35
N LEU A 34 -3.69 11.27 0.34
CA LEU A 34 -3.41 9.87 0.66
C LEU A 34 -4.48 9.29 1.60
N ALA A 35 -4.98 10.09 2.56
CA ALA A 35 -6.11 9.68 3.40
C ALA A 35 -7.42 9.51 2.60
N GLU A 36 -7.70 10.39 1.62
CA GLU A 36 -8.84 10.23 0.71
C GLU A 36 -8.71 8.95 -0.15
N VAL A 37 -7.51 8.62 -0.61
CA VAL A 37 -7.24 7.35 -1.31
C VAL A 37 -7.50 6.15 -0.39
N ALA A 38 -7.07 6.22 0.86
CA ALA A 38 -7.32 5.18 1.85
C ALA A 38 -8.81 4.98 2.15
N GLU A 39 -9.55 6.09 2.27
CA GLU A 39 -11.01 6.05 2.43
C GLU A 39 -11.69 5.42 1.22
N GLY A 40 -11.31 5.80 -0.01
CA GLY A 40 -11.83 5.21 -1.24
C GLY A 40 -11.56 3.70 -1.33
N LEU A 41 -10.34 3.27 -0.99
CA LEU A 41 -9.99 1.85 -0.91
C LEU A 41 -10.85 1.07 0.10
N SER A 42 -11.18 1.70 1.22
CA SER A 42 -12.01 1.06 2.24
C SER A 42 -13.49 0.99 1.87
N LEU A 43 -14.01 2.01 1.17
CA LEU A 43 -15.45 2.14 0.92
C LEU A 43 -15.86 1.49 -0.40
N GLU A 44 -15.06 1.68 -1.45
CA GLU A 44 -15.41 1.30 -2.82
C GLU A 44 -14.19 0.77 -3.58
N PRO A 45 -13.55 -0.34 -3.14
CA PRO A 45 -12.34 -0.89 -3.76
C PRO A 45 -12.52 -1.24 -5.25
N ASP A 46 -13.75 -1.57 -5.67
CA ASP A 46 -14.09 -1.84 -7.08
C ASP A 46 -13.89 -0.63 -8.01
N THR A 47 -13.78 0.59 -7.45
CA THR A 47 -13.52 1.84 -8.20
C THR A 47 -12.03 2.13 -8.39
N TRP A 48 -11.16 1.15 -8.09
CA TRP A 48 -9.71 1.30 -8.19
C TRP A 48 -9.25 1.90 -9.51
N GLU A 49 -9.60 1.30 -10.65
CA GLU A 49 -9.11 1.73 -11.95
C GLU A 49 -9.75 3.03 -12.43
N SER A 50 -10.99 3.31 -12.03
CA SER A 50 -11.76 4.47 -12.52
C SER A 50 -11.44 5.75 -11.75
N ASP A 51 -11.22 5.65 -10.44
CA ASP A 51 -11.20 6.83 -9.56
C ASP A 51 -10.02 6.84 -8.59
N ILE A 52 -9.72 5.72 -7.92
CA ILE A 52 -8.71 5.68 -6.85
C ILE A 52 -7.27 5.74 -7.42
N GLU A 53 -6.93 4.89 -8.39
CA GLU A 53 -5.59 4.84 -9.01
C GLU A 53 -5.24 6.19 -9.66
N PRO A 54 -6.11 6.83 -10.47
CA PRO A 54 -5.81 8.15 -11.04
C PRO A 54 -5.54 9.23 -9.98
N ASN A 55 -6.32 9.26 -8.89
CA ASN A 55 -6.12 10.23 -7.81
C ASN A 55 -4.80 9.97 -7.06
N LEU A 56 -4.50 8.71 -6.79
CA LEU A 56 -3.23 8.32 -6.20
C LEU A 56 -2.04 8.74 -7.07
N LEU A 57 -2.07 8.41 -8.36
CA LEU A 57 -1.00 8.77 -9.30
C LEU A 57 -0.82 10.28 -9.43
N ALA A 58 -1.92 11.04 -9.44
CA ALA A 58 -1.84 12.51 -9.45
C ALA A 58 -1.14 13.04 -8.19
N THR A 59 -1.45 12.48 -7.02
CA THR A 59 -0.81 12.85 -5.74
C THR A 59 0.68 12.52 -5.74
N ILE A 60 1.05 11.34 -6.24
CA ILE A 60 2.45 10.92 -6.37
C ILE A 60 3.21 11.85 -7.32
N GLN A 61 2.63 12.23 -8.46
CA GLN A 61 3.28 13.08 -9.46
C GLN A 61 3.49 14.52 -9.00
N GLU A 62 2.71 15.01 -8.04
CA GLU A 62 2.94 16.33 -7.41
C GLU A 62 4.27 16.36 -6.64
N ASN A 63 4.80 15.20 -6.25
CA ASN A 63 6.04 15.05 -5.50
C ASN A 63 7.11 14.30 -6.30
N GLY A 64 8.08 15.04 -6.85
CA GLY A 64 9.12 14.45 -7.70
C GLY A 64 9.97 13.35 -7.03
N SER A 65 10.19 13.44 -5.71
CA SER A 65 10.92 12.41 -4.96
C SER A 65 10.09 11.15 -4.79
N LEU A 66 8.84 11.30 -4.32
CA LEU A 66 7.90 10.20 -4.16
C LEU A 66 7.62 9.50 -5.49
N SER A 67 7.41 10.27 -6.56
CA SER A 67 7.20 9.74 -7.92
C SER A 67 8.36 8.87 -8.37
N ARG A 68 9.61 9.29 -8.16
CA ARG A 68 10.77 8.49 -8.56
C ARG A 68 10.87 7.20 -7.76
N LEU A 69 10.66 7.29 -6.44
CA LEU A 69 10.71 6.12 -5.56
C LEU A 69 9.60 5.12 -5.90
N TYR A 70 8.39 5.63 -6.13
CA TYR A 70 7.23 4.85 -6.56
C TYR A 70 7.50 4.11 -7.87
N GLU A 71 7.94 4.81 -8.91
CA GLU A 71 8.22 4.19 -10.21
C GLU A 71 9.32 3.12 -10.11
N ASN A 72 10.35 3.34 -9.27
CA ASN A 72 11.40 2.36 -9.05
C ASN A 72 10.85 1.09 -8.38
N ALA A 73 10.07 1.24 -7.31
CA ALA A 73 9.46 0.13 -6.61
C ALA A 73 8.47 -0.61 -7.51
N LYS A 74 7.58 0.12 -8.20
CA LYS A 74 6.59 -0.44 -9.12
C LYS A 74 7.23 -1.25 -10.24
N SER A 75 8.27 -0.73 -10.88
CA SER A 75 8.96 -1.44 -11.96
C SER A 75 9.57 -2.78 -11.50
N ARG A 76 10.05 -2.85 -10.24
CA ARG A 76 10.58 -4.09 -9.65
C ARG A 76 9.47 -5.06 -9.29
N LEU A 77 8.36 -4.56 -8.75
CA LEU A 77 7.19 -5.36 -8.41
C LEU A 77 6.54 -5.91 -9.68
N ASP A 78 6.35 -5.11 -10.73
CA ASP A 78 5.80 -5.58 -12.01
C ASP A 78 6.71 -6.61 -12.71
N ALA A 79 8.01 -6.62 -12.41
CA ALA A 79 8.94 -7.64 -12.89
C ALA A 79 8.86 -8.96 -12.09
N LEU A 80 8.26 -8.93 -10.90
CA LEU A 80 8.00 -10.10 -10.05
C LEU A 80 6.53 -10.50 -10.22
N GLY A 81 6.26 -11.68 -10.76
CA GLY A 81 4.88 -12.09 -11.04
C GLY A 81 3.98 -12.15 -9.79
N GLU A 82 4.49 -12.75 -8.71
CA GLU A 82 3.79 -12.89 -7.43
C GLU A 82 4.70 -12.50 -6.28
N ILE A 83 4.13 -11.78 -5.31
CA ILE A 83 4.82 -11.30 -4.12
C ILE A 83 4.50 -12.26 -2.96
N PRO A 84 5.50 -12.83 -2.28
CA PRO A 84 5.25 -13.70 -1.13
C PRO A 84 4.57 -12.94 0.01
N LEU A 85 3.43 -13.44 0.48
CA LEU A 85 2.64 -12.84 1.57
C LEU A 85 3.41 -12.77 2.89
N ASP A 86 4.34 -13.69 3.14
CA ASP A 86 5.23 -13.65 4.30
C ASP A 86 6.11 -12.39 4.39
N LEU A 87 6.25 -11.65 3.27
CA LEU A 87 6.99 -10.38 3.21
C LEU A 87 6.10 -9.17 3.48
N LEU A 88 4.79 -9.34 3.58
CA LEU A 88 3.85 -8.28 3.93
C LEU A 88 3.78 -8.08 5.46
N PRO A 89 3.65 -6.83 5.95
CA PRO A 89 3.40 -6.52 7.35
C PRO A 89 2.20 -7.29 7.90
N THR A 90 2.35 -7.89 9.09
CA THR A 90 1.19 -8.45 9.80
C THR A 90 0.34 -7.35 10.44
N GLU A 91 -0.94 -7.65 10.68
CA GLU A 91 -1.83 -6.83 11.51
C GLU A 91 -1.20 -6.46 12.86
N ALA A 92 -0.53 -7.40 13.52
CA ALA A 92 0.17 -7.14 14.78
C ALA A 92 1.31 -6.11 14.65
N GLU A 93 1.99 -6.04 13.50
CA GLU A 93 3.01 -5.02 13.23
C GLU A 93 2.37 -3.66 12.94
N LEU A 94 1.23 -3.64 12.24
CA LEU A 94 0.47 -2.42 11.99
C LEU A 94 -0.05 -1.81 13.32
N GLU A 95 -0.61 -2.63 14.20
CA GLU A 95 -1.08 -2.20 15.53
C GLU A 95 0.08 -1.66 16.40
N GLN A 96 1.27 -2.25 16.29
CA GLN A 96 2.46 -1.76 17.00
C GLN A 96 3.02 -0.47 16.41
N ALA A 97 2.98 -0.30 15.09
CA ALA A 97 3.47 0.90 14.41
C ALA A 97 2.61 2.14 14.71
N SER A 98 1.30 1.95 14.92
CA SER A 98 0.35 2.99 15.26
C SER A 98 -0.66 2.53 16.32
N PRO A 99 -0.34 2.59 17.63
CA PRO A 99 -1.23 2.14 18.70
C PRO A 99 -2.50 2.98 18.86
N ASN A 100 -2.60 4.08 18.12
CA ASN A 100 -3.72 5.03 18.12
C ASN A 100 -4.42 5.11 16.77
N SER A 101 -4.08 4.22 15.82
CA SER A 101 -4.98 3.95 14.70
C SER A 101 -6.26 3.44 15.34
N GLU A 102 -7.28 4.28 15.38
CA GLU A 102 -8.62 3.83 15.70
C GLU A 102 -8.83 2.64 14.80
N ARG A 103 -8.89 1.43 15.38
CA ARG A 103 -9.25 0.23 14.65
C ARG A 103 -10.40 0.68 13.76
N MET A 104 -10.20 0.68 12.44
CA MET A 104 -11.32 0.54 11.53
C MET A 104 -11.87 -0.82 11.92
N VAL A 105 -12.73 -0.80 12.94
CA VAL A 105 -13.47 -1.94 13.41
C VAL A 105 -14.15 -2.41 12.14
N GLU A 106 -13.81 -3.60 11.68
CA GLU A 106 -14.56 -4.33 10.66
C GLU A 106 -16.04 -4.22 11.02
N ARG A 107 -16.71 -3.22 10.47
CA ARG A 107 -18.15 -3.06 10.59
C ARG A 107 -18.71 -3.51 9.27
N GLY A 108 -18.72 -4.83 9.11
CA GLY A 108 -19.56 -5.53 8.14
C GLY A 108 -18.91 -6.01 6.86
N PHE A 109 -17.66 -6.49 6.90
CA PHE A 109 -17.18 -7.35 5.81
C PHE A 109 -17.61 -8.79 6.11
N ASP A 110 -18.69 -9.23 5.47
CA ASP A 110 -19.00 -10.66 5.32
C ASP A 110 -18.26 -11.07 4.04
N PRO A 111 -17.09 -11.72 4.10
CA PRO A 111 -16.40 -12.14 2.90
C PRO A 111 -17.31 -13.14 2.17
N PRO A 112 -17.65 -12.91 0.88
CA PRO A 112 -18.24 -13.97 0.09
C PRO A 112 -17.29 -15.17 0.13
N GLU A 113 -17.85 -16.34 0.39
CA GLU A 113 -17.15 -17.61 0.59
C GLU A 113 -15.92 -17.76 -0.31
N GLU A 114 -14.75 -17.87 0.34
CA GLU A 114 -13.49 -18.46 -0.09
C GLU A 114 -13.33 -18.75 -1.60
N ASP A 115 -12.80 -17.78 -2.34
CA ASP A 115 -11.89 -18.07 -3.45
C ASP A 115 -10.47 -17.83 -2.92
N GLU A 116 -9.72 -18.90 -2.64
CA GLU A 116 -8.35 -18.90 -2.07
C GLU A 116 -7.30 -18.20 -2.98
N SER A 117 -7.71 -17.49 -4.03
CA SER A 117 -6.87 -16.74 -4.95
C SER A 117 -6.89 -15.22 -4.73
N ASP A 118 -7.81 -14.69 -3.90
CA ASP A 118 -7.97 -13.24 -3.66
C ASP A 118 -7.47 -12.77 -2.27
N SER A 119 -6.98 -13.69 -1.42
CA SER A 119 -6.57 -13.35 -0.05
C SER A 119 -5.40 -12.35 0.00
N SER A 120 -4.51 -12.39 -1.01
CA SER A 120 -3.34 -11.49 -1.10
C SER A 120 -3.71 -10.03 -1.28
N SER A 121 -4.72 -9.76 -2.10
CA SER A 121 -5.11 -8.38 -2.46
C SER A 121 -5.80 -7.67 -1.30
N HIS A 122 -6.51 -8.44 -0.46
CA HIS A 122 -7.11 -7.92 0.77
C HIS A 122 -6.05 -7.56 1.80
N GLU A 123 -4.99 -8.35 1.95
CA GLU A 123 -3.89 -8.05 2.87
C GLU A 123 -3.14 -6.77 2.48
N ILE A 124 -2.82 -6.60 1.19
CA ILE A 124 -2.14 -5.42 0.68
C ILE A 124 -3.01 -4.17 0.84
N THR A 125 -4.30 -4.28 0.50
CA THR A 125 -5.26 -3.18 0.65
C THR A 125 -5.39 -2.77 2.11
N ASN A 126 -5.52 -3.72 3.03
CA ASN A 126 -5.62 -3.44 4.47
C ASN A 126 -4.37 -2.75 5.01
N VAL A 127 -3.18 -3.22 4.62
CA VAL A 127 -1.91 -2.57 4.96
C VAL A 127 -1.88 -1.13 4.42
N ALA A 128 -2.25 -0.95 3.16
CA ALA A 128 -2.26 0.37 2.51
C ALA A 128 -3.21 1.34 3.22
N VAL A 129 -4.45 0.92 3.50
CA VAL A 129 -5.44 1.74 4.21
C VAL A 129 -4.90 2.19 5.57
N ASN A 130 -4.28 1.29 6.34
CA ASN A 130 -3.73 1.60 7.66
C ASN A 130 -2.59 2.63 7.58
N VAL A 131 -1.65 2.45 6.66
CA VAL A 131 -0.48 3.35 6.52
C VAL A 131 -0.88 4.71 5.96
N LEU A 132 -1.75 4.73 4.96
CA LEU A 132 -2.15 5.97 4.27
C LEU A 132 -3.11 6.83 5.09
N SER A 133 -3.92 6.22 5.97
CA SER A 133 -4.80 6.94 6.90
C SER A 133 -4.07 7.47 8.13
N ALA A 134 -2.79 7.13 8.32
CA ALA A 134 -2.03 7.55 9.49
C ALA A 134 -1.74 9.05 9.45
N ALA A 135 -1.67 9.67 10.62
CA ALA A 135 -1.27 11.08 10.76
C ALA A 135 0.16 11.36 10.26
N SER A 136 1.00 10.33 10.13
CA SER A 136 2.31 10.42 9.48
C SER A 136 2.57 9.12 8.72
N PRO A 137 2.19 9.05 7.43
CA PRO A 137 2.32 7.83 6.62
C PRO A 137 3.77 7.36 6.48
N THR A 138 4.71 8.30 6.33
CA THR A 138 6.16 8.04 6.26
C THR A 138 6.66 7.36 7.54
N GLU A 139 6.39 7.93 8.72
CA GLU A 139 6.84 7.36 10.00
C GLU A 139 6.20 6.00 10.30
N MET A 140 4.95 5.80 9.89
CA MET A 140 4.30 4.50 10.05
C MET A 140 4.97 3.45 9.17
N SER A 141 5.25 3.78 7.91
CA SER A 141 5.91 2.88 6.96
C SER A 141 7.33 2.51 7.37
N GLU A 142 8.06 3.41 8.02
CA GLU A 142 9.40 3.14 8.57
C GLU A 142 9.41 2.12 9.71
N LYS A 143 8.33 2.05 10.50
CA LYS A 143 8.23 1.11 11.63
C LYS A 143 7.92 -0.33 11.20
N LEU A 144 7.58 -0.55 9.93
CA LEU A 144 7.20 -1.86 9.40
C LEU A 144 8.44 -2.63 8.93
N SER A 145 8.99 -3.44 9.84
CA SER A 145 10.22 -4.21 9.61
C SER A 145 10.14 -5.20 8.44
N ARG A 146 8.93 -5.66 8.11
CA ARG A 146 8.70 -6.52 6.94
C ARG A 146 8.83 -5.79 5.60
N PHE A 147 8.57 -4.49 5.53
CA PHE A 147 8.87 -3.74 4.31
C PHE A 147 10.36 -3.69 4.01
N GLU A 148 11.23 -3.67 5.02
CA GLU A 148 12.68 -3.80 4.78
C GLU A 148 13.02 -5.17 4.16
N LYS A 149 12.37 -6.24 4.62
CA LYS A 149 12.55 -7.59 4.03
C LYS A 149 12.03 -7.64 2.60
N LEU A 150 10.88 -7.05 2.32
CA LEU A 150 10.31 -6.94 0.97
C LEU A 150 11.24 -6.14 0.05
N LYS A 151 11.82 -5.03 0.53
CA LYS A 151 12.84 -4.27 -0.22
C LYS A 151 14.06 -5.10 -0.52
N GLN A 152 14.60 -5.80 0.48
CA GLN A 152 15.77 -6.66 0.28
C GLN A 152 15.48 -7.75 -0.75
N PHE A 153 14.27 -8.33 -0.74
CA PHE A 153 13.81 -9.26 -1.75
C PHE A 153 13.79 -8.63 -3.16
N LEU A 154 13.24 -7.41 -3.30
CA LEU A 154 13.19 -6.66 -4.56
C LEU A 154 14.56 -6.21 -5.11
N LEU A 155 15.57 -6.15 -4.23
CA LEU A 155 16.94 -5.82 -4.57
C LEU A 155 17.78 -7.04 -4.96
N GLN A 156 17.29 -8.25 -4.71
CA GLN A 156 18.00 -9.46 -5.13
C GLN A 156 17.99 -9.55 -6.67
N PRO A 157 19.14 -9.85 -7.31
CA PRO A 157 19.16 -10.09 -8.74
C PRO A 157 18.32 -11.32 -9.05
N ILE A 158 17.33 -11.15 -9.94
CA ILE A 158 16.56 -12.27 -10.50
C ILE A 158 17.57 -13.10 -11.31
N GLY A 159 17.92 -14.28 -10.79
CA GLY A 159 18.90 -15.20 -11.38
C GLY A 159 18.35 -15.98 -12.56
#